data_AF-A0A1H0W5I3-F1
#
_entry.id   AF-A0A1H0W5I3-F1
#
_cell.length_a   1.000
_cell.length_b   1.000
_cell.length_c   1.000
_cell.angle_alpha   90.00
_cell.angle_beta   90.00
_cell.angle_gamma   90.00
#
_symmetry.space_group_name_H-M   'P 1'
#
loop_
_entity.id
_entity.type
_entity.pdbx_description
1 polymer ?
#
loop_
_entity_poly.entity_id
_entity_poly.type
_entity_poly.pdbx_seq_one_letter_code
_entity_poly.pdbx_strand_id
1 'polypeptide(L)'
;MTEFTKFDASEFLDSDDMIAEYLAAALEDGNPDVFIAALGDVAKARGMAKIAEVSGLGRESLYKALRPSSKLRYETVQKIVSALGVKLTVTTTRAA
;
A
#
# COMPACT_ATOMS: atom_id res chain seq x y z
N MET A 1 11.76 5.23 33.06
CA MET A 1 11.69 6.24 31.99
C MET A 1 11.15 5.52 30.77
N THR A 2 9.98 5.90 30.27
CA THR A 2 9.36 5.22 29.12
C THR A 2 9.93 5.82 27.84
N GLU A 3 10.55 5.01 26.99
CA GLU A 3 11.00 5.44 25.66
C GLU A 3 9.89 5.24 24.63
N PHE A 4 9.70 6.22 23.75
CA PHE A 4 8.74 6.17 22.66
C PHE A 4 9.49 6.16 21.32
N THR A 5 9.12 5.24 20.44
CA THR A 5 9.60 5.20 19.05
C THR A 5 8.52 5.74 18.12
N LYS A 6 8.92 6.14 16.91
CA LYS A 6 7.98 6.51 15.86
C LYS A 6 7.23 5.26 15.42
N PHE A 7 5.90 5.35 15.34
CA PHE A 7 5.07 4.26 14.81
C PHE A 7 5.41 3.98 13.34
N ASP A 8 5.56 2.69 13.02
CA ASP A 8 5.85 2.17 11.70
C ASP A 8 4.87 1.04 11.39
N ALA A 9 3.87 1.30 10.54
CA ALA A 9 2.82 0.34 10.25
C ALA A 9 3.38 -0.97 9.65
N SER A 10 4.49 -0.88 8.90
CA SER A 10 5.09 -2.04 8.23
C SER A 10 5.56 -3.15 9.18
N GLU A 11 5.78 -2.83 10.45
CA GLU A 11 6.16 -3.82 11.48
C GLU A 11 5.00 -4.73 11.91
N PHE A 12 3.76 -4.36 11.60
CA PHE A 12 2.54 -5.06 12.02
C PHE A 12 1.77 -5.70 10.85
N LEU A 13 2.30 -5.62 9.62
CA LEU A 13 1.68 -6.16 8.41
C LEU A 13 2.21 -7.56 8.10
N ASP A 14 2.00 -8.48 9.04
CA ASP A 14 2.61 -9.81 9.08
C ASP A 14 1.77 -10.93 8.43
N SER A 15 0.52 -10.64 8.07
CA SER A 15 -0.42 -11.60 7.46
C SER A 15 -1.15 -10.99 6.26
N ASP A 16 -1.59 -11.88 5.35
CA ASP A 16 -2.33 -11.51 4.15
C ASP A 16 -3.66 -10.82 4.50
N ASP A 17 -4.35 -11.31 5.53
CA ASP A 17 -5.61 -10.74 6.02
C ASP A 17 -5.40 -9.34 6.61
N MET A 18 -4.38 -9.15 7.45
CA MET A 18 -4.06 -7.82 8.03
C MET A 18 -3.72 -6.81 6.94
N ILE A 19 -2.99 -7.22 5.90
CA ILE A 19 -2.67 -6.38 4.74
C ILE A 19 -3.94 -6.00 3.98
N ALA A 20 -4.83 -6.95 3.74
CA ALA A 20 -6.08 -6.71 3.03
C ALA A 20 -6.96 -5.71 3.79
N GLU A 21 -7.17 -5.92 5.08
CA GLU A 21 -7.95 -5.03 5.95
C GLU A 21 -7.32 -3.64 6.05
N TYR A 22 -5.99 -3.57 6.21
CA TYR A 22 -5.27 -2.30 6.27
C TYR A 22 -5.42 -1.48 4.98
N LEU A 23 -5.27 -2.12 3.82
CA LEU A 23 -5.46 -1.47 2.51
C LEU A 23 -6.93 -1.10 2.26
N ALA A 24 -7.89 -1.92 2.71
CA ALA A 24 -9.30 -1.63 2.62
C ALA A 24 -9.67 -0.39 3.45
N ALA A 25 -9.22 -0.32 4.70
CA ALA A 25 -9.42 0.85 5.55
C ALA A 25 -8.79 2.11 4.94
N ALA A 26 -7.60 1.99 4.33
CA ALA A 26 -6.96 3.11 3.67
C ALA A 26 -7.70 3.59 2.40
N LEU A 27 -8.45 2.72 1.72
CA LEU A 27 -9.30 3.09 0.56
C LEU A 27 -10.57 3.85 0.96
N GLU A 28 -11.02 3.71 2.21
CA GLU A 28 -12.19 4.44 2.72
C GLU A 28 -11.88 5.91 3.03
N ASP A 29 -10.60 6.26 3.15
CA ASP A 29 -10.18 7.63 3.41
C ASP A 29 -10.41 8.53 2.19
N GLY A 30 -10.92 9.75 2.42
CA GLY A 30 -11.16 10.73 1.37
C GLY A 30 -9.88 11.33 0.77
N ASN A 31 -8.73 11.15 1.42
CA ASN A 31 -7.43 11.58 0.95
C ASN A 31 -6.69 10.42 0.25
N PRO A 32 -6.46 10.50 -1.08
CA PRO A 32 -5.75 9.45 -1.82
C PRO A 32 -4.33 9.16 -1.31
N ASP A 33 -3.68 10.13 -0.68
CA ASP A 33 -2.32 9.95 -0.14
C ASP A 33 -2.27 8.89 0.97
N VAL A 34 -3.39 8.64 1.68
CA VAL A 34 -3.49 7.60 2.71
C VAL A 34 -3.35 6.21 2.08
N PHE A 35 -4.08 5.95 0.99
CA PHE A 35 -3.95 4.69 0.26
C PHE A 35 -2.56 4.52 -0.37
N ILE A 36 -1.98 5.60 -0.91
CA ILE A 36 -0.61 5.56 -1.47
C ILE A 36 0.42 5.23 -0.39
N ALA A 37 0.31 5.83 0.79
CA ALA A 37 1.17 5.54 1.93
C ALA A 37 1.03 4.08 2.39
N ALA A 38 -0.21 3.58 2.48
CA ALA A 38 -0.48 2.20 2.87
C ALA A 38 0.12 1.18 1.89
N LEU A 39 0.06 1.45 0.58
CA LEU A 39 0.77 0.63 -0.42
C LEU A 39 2.30 0.64 -0.19
N GLY A 40 2.85 1.77 0.24
CA GLY A 40 4.23 1.94 0.70
C GLY A 40 4.59 1.06 1.88
N ASP A 41 3.75 1.08 2.92
CA ASP A 41 3.97 0.32 4.15
C ASP A 41 3.89 -1.19 3.90
N VAL A 42 2.91 -1.65 3.12
CA VAL A 42 2.80 -3.06 2.72
C VAL A 42 3.98 -3.48 1.84
N ALA A 43 4.38 -2.66 0.87
CA ALA A 43 5.54 -2.95 0.02
C ALA A 43 6.85 -3.04 0.83
N LYS A 44 6.97 -2.23 1.88
CA LYS A 44 8.09 -2.32 2.83
C LYS A 44 8.03 -3.60 3.65
N ALA A 45 6.88 -3.95 4.21
CA ALA A 45 6.68 -5.18 5.00
C ALA A 45 7.01 -6.46 4.20
N ARG A 46 6.63 -6.50 2.92
CA ARG A 46 6.93 -7.62 1.99
C ARG A 46 8.33 -7.57 1.37
N GLY A 47 9.06 -6.48 1.56
CA GLY A 47 10.36 -6.25 0.95
C GLY A 47 10.30 -5.54 -0.40
N MET A 48 10.72 -4.27 -0.42
CA MET A 48 10.65 -3.40 -1.60
C MET A 48 11.33 -3.97 -2.85
N ALA A 49 12.46 -4.67 -2.66
CA ALA A 49 13.18 -5.31 -3.76
C ALA A 49 12.34 -6.39 -4.46
N LYS A 50 11.60 -7.18 -3.67
CA LYS A 50 10.74 -8.23 -4.20
C LYS A 50 9.55 -7.65 -4.95
N ILE A 51 8.95 -6.59 -4.40
CA ILE A 51 7.81 -5.94 -5.04
C ILE A 51 8.21 -5.27 -6.36
N ALA A 52 9.37 -4.62 -6.42
CA ALA A 52 9.90 -4.04 -7.66
C ALA A 52 10.07 -5.12 -8.76
N GLU A 53 10.66 -6.26 -8.40
CA GLU A 53 10.83 -7.39 -9.31
C GLU A 53 9.49 -7.93 -9.83
N VAL A 54 8.55 -8.26 -8.93
CA VAL A 54 7.27 -8.88 -9.30
C VAL A 54 6.35 -7.91 -10.06
N SER A 55 6.35 -6.63 -9.70
CA SER A 55 5.56 -5.60 -10.40
C SER A 55 6.14 -5.19 -11.75
N GLY A 56 7.39 -5.57 -12.05
CA GLY A 56 8.13 -5.10 -13.22
C GLY A 56 8.45 -3.60 -13.18
N LEU A 57 8.38 -2.98 -12.01
CA LEU A 57 8.74 -1.57 -11.79
C LEU A 57 10.19 -1.49 -11.32
N GLY A 58 10.95 -0.52 -11.85
CA GLY A 58 12.27 -0.20 -11.29
C GLY A 58 12.14 0.25 -9.83
N ARG A 59 13.11 -0.11 -8.97
CA ARG A 59 13.08 0.26 -7.53
C ARG A 59 12.89 1.76 -7.32
N GLU A 60 13.60 2.60 -8.08
CA GLU A 60 13.46 4.06 -8.01
C GLU A 60 12.06 4.53 -8.43
N SER A 61 11.50 3.93 -9.50
CA SER A 61 10.14 4.21 -9.95
C SER A 61 9.11 3.84 -8.88
N LEU A 62 9.29 2.69 -8.21
CA LEU A 62 8.43 2.25 -7.12
C LEU A 62 8.50 3.20 -5.91
N TYR A 63 9.70 3.63 -5.51
CA TYR A 63 9.86 4.64 -4.45
C TYR A 63 9.23 5.98 -4.81
N LYS A 64 9.30 6.43 -6.07
CA LYS A 64 8.64 7.66 -6.52
C LYS A 64 7.12 7.51 -6.55
N ALA A 65 6.64 6.34 -6.95
CA ALA A 65 5.23 5.99 -7.03
C ALA A 65 4.55 5.96 -5.65
N LEU A 66 5.27 5.54 -4.60
CA LEU A 66 4.72 5.38 -3.24
C LEU A 66 4.99 6.59 -2.32
N ARG A 67 5.40 7.74 -2.87
CA ARG A 67 5.57 8.98 -2.09
C ARG A 67 4.22 9.70 -1.89
N PRO A 68 4.07 10.47 -0.80
CA PRO A 68 2.95 11.39 -0.67
C PRO A 68 2.82 12.31 -1.89
N SER A 69 1.59 12.59 -2.28
CA SER A 69 1.22 13.44 -3.42
C SER A 69 1.71 12.94 -4.78
N SER A 70 2.09 11.66 -4.89
CA SER A 70 2.37 11.06 -6.19
C SER A 70 1.08 10.92 -6.99
N LYS A 71 1.18 11.16 -8.29
CA LYS A 71 0.08 10.91 -9.23
C LYS A 71 0.29 9.54 -9.87
N LEU A 72 -0.18 8.49 -9.21
CA LEU A 72 -0.18 7.14 -9.75
C LEU A 72 -1.13 7.05 -10.95
N ARG A 73 -0.64 6.50 -12.05
CA ARG A 73 -1.51 6.02 -13.12
C ARG A 73 -2.14 4.70 -12.67
N TYR A 74 -3.37 4.44 -13.10
CA TYR A 74 -4.09 3.22 -12.75
C TYR A 74 -3.31 1.94 -13.11
N GLU A 75 -2.61 1.91 -14.24
CA GLU A 75 -1.74 0.79 -14.63
C GLU A 75 -0.66 0.48 -13.56
N THR A 76 -0.13 1.51 -12.91
CA THR A 76 0.89 1.37 -11.85
C THR A 76 0.24 0.81 -10.59
N VAL A 77 -0.96 1.29 -10.25
CA VAL A 77 -1.75 0.75 -9.14
C VAL A 77 -1.99 -0.74 -9.35
N GLN A 78 -2.51 -1.16 -10.52
CA GLN A 78 -2.76 -2.57 -10.82
C GLN A 78 -1.51 -3.45 -10.66
N LYS A 79 -0.36 -3.00 -11.18
CA LYS A 79 0.91 -3.72 -11.04
C LYS A 79 1.34 -3.88 -9.59
N ILE A 80 1.22 -2.81 -8.80
CA ILE A 80 1.59 -2.83 -7.38
C ILE A 80 0.64 -3.74 -6.61
N VAL A 81 -0.67 -3.53 -6.70
CA VAL A 81 -1.67 -4.31 -5.94
C VAL A 81 -1.54 -5.80 -6.26
N SER A 82 -1.35 -6.16 -7.54
CA SER A 82 -1.08 -7.54 -7.95
C SER A 82 0.22 -8.09 -7.37
N ALA A 83 1.30 -7.31 -7.33
CA ALA A 83 2.58 -7.73 -6.76
C ALA A 83 2.53 -7.88 -5.24
N LEU A 84 1.64 -7.15 -4.58
CA LEU A 84 1.36 -7.29 -3.14
C LEU A 84 0.46 -8.50 -2.82
N GLY A 85 -0.06 -9.21 -3.83
CA GLY A 85 -0.93 -10.38 -3.64
C GLY A 85 -2.37 -10.03 -3.30
N VAL A 86 -2.79 -8.79 -3.50
CA VAL A 86 -4.16 -8.31 -3.22
C VAL A 86 -4.89 -7.93 -4.51
N LYS A 87 -6.20 -7.67 -4.41
CA LYS A 87 -7.04 -7.18 -5.51
C LYS A 87 -7.95 -6.07 -5.03
N LEU A 88 -8.18 -5.07 -5.88
CA LEU A 88 -9.19 -4.04 -5.63
C LEU A 88 -10.58 -4.57 -6.02
N THR A 89 -11.58 -4.29 -5.19
CA THR A 89 -12.98 -4.64 -5.44
C THR A 89 -13.84 -3.39 -5.45
N VAL A 90 -14.85 -3.36 -6.32
CA VAL A 90 -15.84 -2.29 -6.37
C VAL A 90 -17.07 -2.73 -5.60
N THR A 91 -17.51 -1.92 -4.65
CA THR A 91 -18.75 -2.11 -3.87
C THR A 91 -19.73 -0.98 -4.16
N THR A 92 -21.00 -1.15 -3.79
CA THR A 92 -21.96 -0.04 -3.88
C THR A 92 -21.70 0.96 -2.77
N THR A 93 -21.73 2.25 -3.08
CA THR A 93 -21.63 3.34 -2.09
C THR A 93 -22.97 3.62 -1.40
N ARG A 94 -24.04 2.85 -1.70
CA ARG A 94 -25.30 3.02 -0.98
C ARG A 94 -25.15 2.52 0.45
N ALA A 95 -25.33 3.44 1.40
CA ALA A 95 -25.73 3.07 2.76
C ALA A 95 -27.02 2.24 2.66
N ALA A 96 -27.00 1.07 3.29
CA ALA A 96 -28.23 0.31 3.55
C ALA A 96 -29.18 1.12 4.45
#